data_AF-A0A510V1M7-F1
#
_entry.id   AF-A0A510V1M7-F1
#
_cell.length_a   1.000
_cell.length_b   1.000
_cell.length_c   1.000
_cell.angle_alpha   90.00
_cell.angle_beta   90.00
_cell.angle_gamma   90.00
#
_symmetry.space_group_name_H-M   'P 1'
#
loop_
_entity.id
_entity.type
_entity.pdbx_description
1 polymer ?
#
loop_
_entity_poly.entity_id
_entity_poly.type
_entity_poly.pdbx_seq_one_letter_code
_entity_poly.pdbx_strand_id
1 'polypeptide(L)'
;MAVLVAILLAVLVAAAVLVAASLHASAQDRRESPLATFRSGWAGRTNPDADQRAAAEAAAVAPVDLSLAQFLRETVDEGEAYLQVDDLAATLQRAKEKAAGVLPGHRAR
;
A
#
# COMPACT_ATOMS: atom_id res chain seq x y z
N MET A 1 43.46 -3.13 -8.98
CA MET A 1 42.70 -2.85 -10.21
C MET A 1 41.44 -3.70 -10.33
N ALA A 2 41.52 -5.04 -10.39
CA ALA A 2 40.33 -5.90 -10.52
C ALA A 2 39.26 -5.66 -9.44
N VAL A 3 39.67 -5.49 -8.18
CA VAL A 3 38.75 -5.17 -7.07
C VAL A 3 38.05 -3.82 -7.28
N LEU A 4 38.78 -2.79 -7.73
CA LEU A 4 38.19 -1.47 -8.02
C LEU A 4 37.17 -1.54 -9.16
N VAL A 5 37.48 -2.31 -10.21
CA VAL A 5 36.57 -2.54 -11.34
C VAL A 5 35.31 -3.27 -10.88
N ALA A 6 35.45 -4.28 -10.02
CA ALA A 6 34.31 -5.01 -9.46
C ALA A 6 33.41 -4.12 -8.60
N ILE A 7 34.01 -3.27 -7.75
CA ILE A 7 33.26 -2.29 -6.94
C ILE A 7 32.51 -1.32 -7.85
N LEU A 8 33.18 -0.79 -8.87
CA LEU A 8 32.58 0.18 -9.80
C LEU A 8 31.42 -0.45 -10.58
N LEU A 9 31.57 -1.70 -11.03
CA LEU A 9 30.49 -2.49 -11.63
C LEU A 9 29.32 -2.70 -10.67
N ALA A 10 29.60 -3.06 -9.42
CA ALA A 10 28.55 -3.26 -8.41
C ALA A 10 27.76 -1.96 -8.15
N VAL A 11 28.45 -0.83 -8.06
CA VAL A 11 27.82 0.50 -7.92
C VAL A 11 26.98 0.83 -9.16
N LEU A 12 27.47 0.56 -10.36
CA LEU A 12 26.72 0.76 -11.61
C LEU A 12 25.45 -0.09 -11.67
N VAL A 13 25.54 -1.37 -11.31
CA VAL A 13 24.39 -2.29 -11.27
C VAL A 13 23.38 -1.81 -10.24
N ALA A 14 23.82 -1.43 -9.04
CA ALA A 14 22.94 -0.87 -8.01
C ALA A 14 22.23 0.42 -8.48
N ALA A 15 22.96 1.32 -9.15
CA ALA A 15 22.40 2.53 -9.73
C ALA A 15 21.35 2.22 -10.82
N ALA A 16 21.63 1.26 -11.70
CA ALA A 16 20.70 0.84 -12.74
C ALA A 16 19.41 0.24 -12.15
N VAL A 17 19.53 -0.62 -11.14
CA VAL A 17 18.39 -1.19 -10.41
C VAL A 17 17.56 -0.11 -9.74
N LEU A 18 18.20 0.87 -9.10
CA LEU A 18 17.51 1.99 -8.46
C LEU A 18 16.72 2.84 -9.47
N VAL A 19 17.30 3.10 -10.65
CA VAL A 19 16.61 3.83 -11.72
C VAL A 19 15.43 3.02 -12.25
N ALA A 20 15.61 1.72 -12.51
CA ALA A 20 14.51 0.86 -12.97
C ALA A 20 13.35 0.79 -11.95
N ALA A 21 13.67 0.65 -10.66
CA ALA A 21 12.69 0.62 -9.59
C ALA A 21 11.96 1.95 -9.44
N SER A 22 12.66 3.08 -9.53
CA SER A 22 12.04 4.41 -9.41
C SER A 22 11.11 4.72 -10.60
N LEU A 23 11.49 4.33 -11.81
CA LEU A 23 10.62 4.43 -12.98
C LEU A 23 9.36 3.57 -12.82
N HIS A 24 9.50 2.34 -12.32
CA HIS A 24 8.36 1.45 -12.06
C HIS A 24 7.41 2.01 -10.98
N ALA A 25 7.97 2.50 -9.86
CA ALA A 25 7.20 3.11 -8.79
C ALA A 25 6.46 4.38 -9.26
N SER A 26 7.14 5.25 -10.04
CA SER A 26 6.53 6.47 -10.57
C SER A 26 5.41 6.22 -11.59
N ALA A 27 5.41 5.07 -12.27
CA ALA A 27 4.34 4.68 -13.17
C ALA A 27 3.06 4.30 -12.40
N GLN A 28 3.22 3.80 -11.17
CA GLN A 28 2.12 3.35 -10.32
C GLN A 28 1.59 4.48 -9.43
N ASP A 29 2.45 5.41 -9.02
CA ASP A 29 2.10 6.54 -8.17
C ASP A 29 2.22 7.88 -8.92
N ARG A 30 1.10 8.36 -9.48
CA ARG A 30 1.05 9.62 -10.25
C ARG A 30 1.23 10.89 -9.40
N ARG A 31 1.36 10.78 -8.08
CA ARG A 31 1.21 11.92 -7.16
C ARG A 31 2.53 12.49 -6.63
N GLU A 32 3.65 11.78 -6.70
CA GLU A 32 4.92 12.28 -6.15
C GLU A 32 6.09 12.15 -7.14
N SER A 33 6.81 13.26 -7.32
CA SER A 33 8.05 13.26 -8.09
C SER A 33 9.13 12.47 -7.34
N PRO A 34 9.81 11.51 -7.99
CA PRO A 34 10.85 10.71 -7.36
C PRO A 34 12.02 11.57 -6.84
N LEU A 35 12.27 12.70 -7.50
CA LEU A 35 13.27 13.69 -7.08
C LEU A 35 12.84 14.43 -5.80
N ALA A 36 11.55 14.73 -5.66
CA ALA A 36 11.00 15.33 -4.44
C ALA A 36 11.09 14.34 -3.27
N THR A 37 10.77 13.07 -3.52
CA THR A 37 10.87 11.97 -2.53
C THR A 37 12.31 11.75 -2.06
N PHE A 38 13.27 11.78 -2.99
CA PHE A 38 14.68 11.66 -2.63
C PHE A 38 15.16 12.86 -1.81
N ARG A 39 14.76 14.09 -2.21
CA ARG A 39 15.12 15.31 -1.47
C ARG A 39 14.48 15.36 -0.09
N SER A 40 13.21 14.95 0.05
CA SER A 40 12.54 14.90 1.35
C SER A 40 13.19 13.84 2.25
N GLY A 41 13.55 12.67 1.71
CA GLY A 41 14.29 11.64 2.43
C GLY A 41 15.69 12.10 2.88
N TRP A 42 16.41 12.84 2.04
CA TRP A 42 17.71 13.41 2.40
C TRP A 42 17.59 14.53 3.45
N ALA A 43 16.61 15.43 3.29
CA ALA A 43 16.35 16.48 4.25
C ALA A 43 15.89 15.92 5.61
N GLY A 44 15.05 14.89 5.60
CA GLY A 44 14.55 14.20 6.79
C GLY A 44 15.65 13.53 7.62
N ARG A 45 16.78 13.14 7.00
CA ARG A 45 17.96 12.65 7.75
C ARG A 45 18.60 13.71 8.63
N THR A 46 18.61 14.96 8.18
CA THR A 46 19.28 16.06 8.90
C THR A 46 18.31 16.80 9.81
N ASN A 47 17.06 16.95 9.37
CA ASN A 47 16.00 17.60 10.14
C ASN A 47 14.68 16.87 9.92
N PRO A 48 14.38 15.82 10.71
CA PRO A 48 13.15 15.06 10.57
C PRO A 48 11.96 15.97 10.81
N ASP A 49 10.95 15.90 9.94
CA ASP A 49 9.70 16.65 10.09
C ASP A 49 8.88 16.15 11.30
N ALA A 50 7.81 16.85 11.64
CA ALA A 50 6.97 16.51 12.79
C ALA A 50 6.30 15.13 12.65
N ASP A 51 5.91 14.75 11.43
CA ASP A 51 5.25 13.47 11.15
C ASP A 51 6.25 12.30 11.24
N GLN A 52 7.49 12.52 10.80
CA GLN A 52 8.60 11.57 10.90
C GLN A 52 9.03 11.37 12.36
N ARG A 53 9.02 12.42 13.17
CA ARG A 53 9.25 12.30 14.62
C ARG A 53 8.11 11.57 15.31
N ALA A 54 6.86 11.89 14.99
CA ALA A 54 5.70 11.18 15.52
C ALA A 54 5.70 9.70 15.13
N ALA A 55 6.05 9.38 13.88
CA ALA A 55 6.22 8.00 13.43
C ALA A 55 7.37 7.28 14.13
N ALA A 56 8.50 7.96 14.36
CA ALA A 56 9.62 7.40 15.12
C ALA A 56 9.25 7.16 16.59
N GLU A 57 8.50 8.07 17.22
CA GLU A 57 8.00 7.90 18.58
C GLU A 57 6.97 6.76 18.68
N ALA A 58 6.06 6.64 17.72
CA ALA A 58 5.14 5.51 17.63
C ALA A 58 5.86 4.17 17.44
N ALA A 59 6.93 4.16 16.64
CA ALA A 59 7.77 2.97 16.45
C ALA A 59 8.71 2.69 17.64
N ALA A 60 9.00 3.70 18.48
CA ALA A 60 9.81 3.55 19.69
C ALA A 60 9.04 2.94 20.86
N VAL A 61 7.74 2.66 20.69
CA VAL A 61 6.96 1.89 21.66
C VAL A 61 7.55 0.48 21.75
N ALA A 62 7.99 0.10 22.95
CA ALA A 62 8.54 -1.22 23.19
C ALA A 62 7.47 -2.29 22.88
N PRO A 63 7.79 -3.33 22.09
CA PRO A 63 6.85 -4.41 21.82
C PRO A 63 6.46 -5.06 23.15
N VAL A 64 5.15 -5.16 23.39
CA VAL A 64 4.63 -5.82 24.59
C VAL A 64 4.58 -7.32 24.32
N ASP A 65 5.31 -8.10 25.12
CA ASP A 65 5.26 -9.56 25.07
C ASP A 65 3.92 -10.06 25.64
N LEU A 66 2.90 -10.08 24.80
CA LEU A 66 1.60 -10.67 25.12
C LEU A 66 1.61 -12.16 24.83
N SER A 67 0.96 -12.96 25.67
CA SER A 67 0.70 -14.35 25.34
C SER A 67 -0.20 -14.43 24.10
N LEU A 68 0.03 -15.40 23.21
CA LEU A 68 -0.77 -15.57 21.99
C LEU A 68 -2.27 -15.67 22.30
N ALA A 69 -2.64 -16.33 23.40
CA ALA A 69 -4.03 -16.44 23.84
C ALA A 69 -4.65 -15.09 24.23
N GLN A 70 -3.85 -14.19 24.83
CA GLN A 70 -4.30 -12.85 25.19
C GLN A 70 -4.41 -11.97 23.94
N PHE A 71 -3.42 -12.00 23.06
CA PHE A 71 -3.45 -11.28 21.79
C PHE A 71 -4.71 -11.64 20.98
N LEU A 72 -4.97 -12.93 20.79
CA LEU A 72 -6.14 -13.39 20.05
C LEU A 72 -7.46 -12.97 20.69
N ARG A 73 -7.53 -12.86 22.03
CA ARG A 73 -8.74 -12.38 22.70
C ARG A 73 -8.97 -10.88 22.51
N GLU A 74 -7.90 -10.10 22.51
CA GLU A 74 -7.96 -8.63 22.40
C GLU A 74 -8.07 -8.14 20.95
N THR A 75 -7.58 -8.91 19.96
CA THR A 75 -7.63 -8.55 18.54
C THR A 75 -8.69 -9.28 17.73
N VAL A 76 -9.46 -10.18 18.34
CA VAL A 76 -10.65 -10.73 17.69
C VAL A 76 -11.69 -9.62 17.65
N ASP A 77 -11.85 -9.04 16.47
CA ASP A 77 -13.02 -8.25 16.14
C ASP A 77 -14.17 -9.26 15.94
N GLU A 78 -15.15 -9.25 16.85
CA GLU A 78 -16.41 -10.00 16.71
C GLU A 78 -17.29 -9.37 15.61
N GLY A 79 -16.72 -9.09 14.43
CA GLY A 79 -17.45 -8.68 13.26
C GLY A 79 -18.08 -9.89 12.57
N GLU A 80 -19.30 -9.74 12.05
CA GLU A 80 -20.03 -10.81 11.36
C GLU A 80 -19.14 -11.50 10.33
N ALA A 81 -18.68 -12.70 10.68
CA ALA A 81 -17.96 -13.55 9.77
C ALA A 81 -18.93 -13.97 8.69
N TYR A 82 -18.55 -13.69 7.46
CA TYR A 82 -19.23 -14.03 6.21
C TYR A 82 -20.35 -13.07 5.81
N LEU A 83 -20.12 -12.39 4.68
CA LEU A 83 -21.16 -11.81 3.84
C LEU A 83 -22.33 -12.80 3.76
N GLN A 84 -23.44 -12.46 4.41
CA GLN A 84 -24.63 -13.31 4.37
C GLN A 84 -25.07 -13.43 2.91
N VAL A 85 -25.18 -14.67 2.43
CA VAL A 85 -25.50 -14.97 1.03
C VAL A 85 -26.82 -14.30 0.61
N ASP A 86 -27.73 -14.13 1.57
CA ASP A 86 -29.03 -13.48 1.38
C ASP A 86 -28.89 -11.97 1.08
N ASP A 87 -27.96 -11.28 1.74
CA ASP A 87 -27.67 -9.86 1.47
C ASP A 87 -27.01 -9.66 0.10
N LEU A 88 -26.17 -10.60 -0.31
CA LEU A 88 -25.59 -10.66 -1.66
C LEU A 88 -26.66 -10.87 -2.73
N ALA A 89 -27.58 -11.81 -2.52
CA ALA A 89 -28.67 -12.10 -3.45
C ALA A 89 -29.59 -10.89 -3.64
N ALA A 90 -29.97 -10.22 -2.55
CA ALA A 90 -30.82 -9.03 -2.60
C ALA A 90 -30.13 -7.84 -3.28
N THR A 91 -28.81 -7.73 -3.14
CA THR A 91 -28.02 -6.66 -3.77
C THR A 91 -27.79 -6.93 -5.26
N LEU A 92 -27.51 -8.18 -5.63
CA LEU A 92 -27.36 -8.60 -7.03
C LEU A 92 -28.68 -8.51 -7.81
N GLN A 93 -29.82 -8.84 -7.17
CA GLN A 93 -31.14 -8.70 -7.78
C GLN A 93 -31.47 -7.23 -8.08
N ARG A 94 -31.22 -6.32 -7.13
CA ARG A 94 -31.38 -4.88 -7.35
C ARG A 94 -30.43 -4.32 -8.42
N ALA A 95 -29.20 -4.82 -8.48
CA ALA A 95 -28.24 -4.45 -9.52
C ALA A 95 -28.70 -4.91 -10.92
N LYS A 96 -29.27 -6.12 -11.03
CA LYS A 96 -29.86 -6.66 -12.25
C LYS A 96 -31.04 -5.83 -12.73
N GLU A 97 -31.96 -5.47 -11.84
CA GLU A 97 -33.13 -4.63 -12.18
C GLU A 97 -32.71 -3.23 -12.66
N LYS A 98 -31.71 -2.63 -12.00
CA LYS A 98 -31.16 -1.33 -12.40
C LYS A 98 -30.43 -1.40 -13.73
N ALA A 99 -29.69 -2.48 -14.02
CA ALA A 99 -29.03 -2.69 -15.30
C ALA A 99 -30.05 -2.96 -16.43
N ALA A 100 -31.11 -3.73 -16.15
CA ALA A 100 -32.20 -3.98 -17.09
C ALA A 100 -32.95 -2.69 -17.49
N GLY A 101 -33.11 -1.76 -16.54
CA GLY A 101 -33.71 -0.45 -16.81
C GLY A 101 -32.85 0.49 -17.68
N VAL A 102 -31.55 0.22 -17.83
CA VAL A 102 -30.60 1.08 -18.56
C VAL A 102 -30.20 0.46 -19.92
N LEU A 103 -30.52 -0.81 -20.17
CA LEU A 103 -30.25 -1.48 -21.45
C LEU A 103 -31.18 -0.96 -22.57
N PRO A 104 -30.64 -0.26 -23.59
CA PRO A 104 -31.44 0.26 -24.70
C PRO A 104 -31.73 -0.90 -25.67
N GLY A 105 -32.94 -1.46 -25.59
CA GLY A 105 -33.35 -2.50 -26.54
C GLY A 105 -34.64 -3.24 -26.20
N HIS A 106 -35.13 -3.18 -24.96
CA HIS A 106 -36.39 -3.84 -24.59
C HIS A 106 -37.60 -2.91 -24.81
N ARG A 107 -37.78 -2.45 -26.05
CA ARG A 107 -39.04 -1.84 -26.48
C ARG A 107 -39.98 -2.97 -26.90
N ALA A 108 -41.11 -3.03 -26.18
CA ALA A 108 -42.24 -3.92 -26.35
C ALA A 108 -42.50 -4.37 -27.81
N ARG A 109 -42.67 -5.69 -27.96
CA ARG A 109 -43.78 -6.21 -28.76
C ARG A 109 -44.92 -6.54 -27.82
#